data_AF-A0A4Q2LVD7-F1
#
_entry.id   AF-A0A4Q2LVD7-F1
#
_cell.length_a   1.000
_cell.length_b   1.000
_cell.length_c   1.000
_cell.angle_alpha   90.00
_cell.angle_beta   90.00
_cell.angle_gamma   90.00
#
_symmetry.space_group_name_H-M   'P 1'
#
loop_
_entity.id
_entity.type
_entity.pdbx_description
1 polymer ?
#
loop_
_entity_poly.entity_id
_entity_poly.type
_entity_poly.pdbx_seq_one_letter_code
_entity_poly.pdbx_strand_id
1 'polypeptide(L)'
;MLEGTRELALSPLFAAATLEYTTKTTADQVALEIAPAHPKAIIKHAGEVITSPVQVDLEVGNNVYAIEVYAEDGTTEKYRVNIVKEVLSKPSCLFTDISNHWAKAEICEAVELGIVKGVSELLFDPNRDVTRTDFTVMLVRALGLNSQEASGLVRFSDDAHIPQWAKEEMNTAILAGIIEGYPSGQFLPAAVILLRLWKLQQD
;
A
#
# COMPACT_ATOMS: atom_id res chain seq x y z
N MET A 1 1.58 20.26 -14.42
CA MET A 1 2.55 19.18 -14.61
C MET A 1 1.78 17.90 -14.43
N LEU A 2 1.60 17.10 -15.48
CA LEU A 2 0.85 15.85 -15.41
C LEU A 2 1.77 14.80 -14.80
N GLU A 3 1.36 14.22 -13.67
CA GLU A 3 2.07 13.13 -12.99
C GLU A 3 2.28 11.97 -13.97
N GLY A 4 3.47 11.34 -13.89
CA GLY A 4 3.91 10.32 -14.82
C GLY A 4 2.92 9.16 -14.93
N THR A 5 2.62 8.76 -16.17
CA THR A 5 1.86 7.55 -16.49
C THR A 5 2.55 6.34 -15.88
N ARG A 6 1.95 5.74 -14.84
CA ARG A 6 2.37 4.47 -14.26
C ARG A 6 1.46 3.36 -14.78
N GLU A 7 2.04 2.36 -15.41
CA GLU A 7 1.31 1.17 -15.86
C GLU A 7 0.74 0.41 -14.65
N LEU A 8 -0.54 0.04 -14.74
CA LEU A 8 -1.22 -0.76 -13.72
C LEU A 8 -1.00 -2.24 -14.02
N ALA A 9 -0.44 -2.98 -13.05
CA ALA A 9 -0.26 -4.41 -13.19
C ALA A 9 -1.62 -5.12 -13.18
N LEU A 10 -1.85 -5.97 -14.19
CA LEU A 10 -3.03 -6.84 -14.25
C LEU A 10 -2.77 -8.16 -13.50
N SER A 11 -3.82 -8.68 -12.87
CA SER A 11 -3.86 -9.99 -12.25
C SER A 11 -5.00 -10.83 -12.85
N PRO A 12 -4.76 -12.09 -13.24
CA PRO A 12 -3.45 -12.75 -13.27
C PRO A 12 -2.54 -12.16 -14.35
N LEU A 13 -1.27 -12.58 -14.38
CA LEU A 13 -0.39 -12.31 -15.52
C LEU A 13 -1.03 -12.80 -16.82
N PHE A 14 -0.76 -12.09 -17.92
CA PHE A 14 -1.35 -12.40 -19.22
C PHE A 14 -1.12 -13.85 -19.61
N ALA A 15 -2.21 -14.53 -19.98
CA ALA A 15 -2.19 -15.88 -20.54
C ALA A 15 -3.29 -16.02 -21.59
N ALA A 16 -3.02 -16.76 -22.67
CA ALA A 16 -3.92 -16.85 -23.81
C ALA A 16 -5.32 -17.39 -23.47
N ALA A 17 -5.44 -18.25 -22.46
CA ALA A 17 -6.71 -18.81 -21.99
C ALA A 17 -7.40 -17.96 -20.91
N THR A 18 -6.77 -16.88 -20.44
CA THR A 18 -7.35 -16.00 -19.43
C THR A 18 -8.18 -14.92 -20.12
N LEU A 19 -9.47 -14.93 -19.81
CA LEU A 19 -10.43 -13.96 -20.33
C LEU A 19 -10.82 -12.88 -19.32
N GLU A 20 -10.40 -12.99 -18.06
CA GLU A 20 -10.72 -12.03 -17.01
C GLU A 20 -9.45 -11.55 -16.32
N TYR A 21 -9.30 -10.22 -16.24
CA TYR A 21 -8.19 -9.54 -15.61
C TYR A 21 -8.71 -8.54 -14.59
N THR A 22 -7.98 -8.35 -13.50
CA THR A 22 -8.29 -7.39 -12.45
C THR A 22 -7.09 -6.52 -12.15
N THR A 23 -7.33 -5.24 -11.88
CA THR A 23 -6.33 -4.35 -11.27
C THR A 23 -6.98 -3.43 -10.26
N LYS A 24 -6.17 -2.76 -9.46
CA LYS A 24 -6.59 -1.83 -8.42
C LYS A 24 -5.91 -0.49 -8.63
N THR A 25 -6.65 0.58 -8.42
CA THR A 25 -6.12 1.94 -8.51
C THR A 25 -6.92 2.86 -7.60
N THR A 26 -6.34 4.00 -7.25
CA THR A 26 -7.00 5.10 -6.55
C THR A 26 -7.31 6.27 -7.49
N ALA A 27 -6.88 6.19 -8.75
CA ALA A 27 -7.08 7.22 -9.75
C ALA A 27 -8.57 7.38 -10.12
N ASP A 28 -8.96 8.61 -10.46
CA ASP A 28 -10.30 8.91 -10.96
C ASP A 28 -10.51 8.46 -12.41
N GLN A 29 -9.41 8.41 -13.18
CA GLN A 29 -9.39 8.02 -14.59
C GLN A 29 -8.20 7.11 -14.88
N VAL A 30 -8.37 6.24 -15.88
CA VAL A 30 -7.28 5.44 -16.46
C VAL A 30 -7.37 5.42 -17.97
N ALA A 31 -6.23 5.20 -18.62
CA ALA A 31 -6.16 4.97 -20.06
C ALA A 31 -6.11 3.47 -20.34
N LEU A 32 -7.11 2.96 -21.07
CA LEU A 32 -7.10 1.59 -21.59
C LEU A 32 -6.34 1.55 -22.91
N GLU A 33 -5.11 1.06 -22.86
CA GLU A 33 -4.30 0.78 -24.04
C GLU A 33 -4.33 -0.72 -24.34
N ILE A 34 -4.87 -1.10 -25.50
CA ILE A 34 -5.09 -2.50 -25.87
C ILE A 34 -4.47 -2.73 -27.25
N ALA A 35 -3.46 -3.58 -27.29
CA ALA A 35 -2.81 -4.00 -28.52
C ALA A 35 -3.19 -5.45 -28.85
N PRO A 36 -3.60 -5.75 -30.08
CA PRO A 36 -3.88 -7.12 -30.47
C PRO A 36 -2.56 -7.87 -30.68
N ALA A 37 -2.51 -9.16 -30.33
CA ALA A 37 -1.35 -9.99 -30.61
C ALA A 37 -1.09 -10.19 -32.12
N HIS A 38 -2.09 -9.92 -32.97
CA HIS A 38 -2.00 -10.03 -34.43
C HIS A 38 -2.49 -8.75 -35.12
N PRO A 39 -1.77 -8.21 -36.12
CA PRO A 39 -2.05 -6.89 -36.70
C PRO A 39 -3.38 -6.77 -37.46
N LYS A 40 -4.00 -7.90 -37.84
CA LYS A 40 -5.31 -7.93 -38.51
C LYS A 40 -6.49 -8.10 -37.55
N ALA A 41 -6.25 -8.35 -36.28
CA ALA A 41 -7.33 -8.47 -35.32
C ALA A 41 -7.93 -7.08 -35.04
N ILE A 42 -9.24 -7.01 -34.91
CA ILE A 42 -9.98 -5.79 -34.61
C ILE A 42 -10.39 -5.86 -33.15
N ILE A 43 -10.06 -4.82 -32.38
CA ILE A 43 -10.49 -4.69 -30.99
C ILE A 43 -11.67 -3.73 -30.92
N LYS A 44 -12.71 -4.09 -30.17
CA LYS A 44 -13.83 -3.22 -29.88
C LYS A 44 -14.10 -3.12 -28.38
N HIS A 45 -14.58 -1.94 -27.97
CA HIS A 45 -15.18 -1.70 -26.67
C HIS A 45 -16.50 -0.98 -26.87
N ALA A 46 -17.56 -1.44 -26.20
CA ALA A 46 -18.93 -0.91 -26.35
C ALA A 46 -19.42 -0.82 -27.82
N GLY A 47 -18.92 -1.69 -28.70
CA GLY A 47 -19.25 -1.72 -30.14
C GLY A 47 -18.39 -0.81 -31.03
N GLU A 48 -17.54 0.04 -30.44
CA GLU A 48 -16.65 0.94 -31.17
C GLU A 48 -15.25 0.32 -31.34
N VAL A 49 -14.63 0.54 -32.50
CA VAL A 49 -13.27 0.05 -32.78
C VAL A 49 -12.25 0.90 -32.01
N ILE A 50 -11.41 0.24 -31.23
CA ILE A 50 -10.34 0.89 -30.47
C ILE A 50 -9.08 0.93 -31.35
N THR A 51 -8.60 2.14 -31.63
CA THR A 51 -7.34 2.37 -32.38
C THR A 51 -6.34 3.25 -31.64
N SER A 52 -6.74 3.78 -30.48
CA SER A 52 -5.94 4.61 -29.58
C SER A 52 -6.37 4.34 -28.13
N PRO A 53 -5.56 4.68 -27.12
CA PRO A 53 -5.94 4.53 -25.73
C PRO A 53 -7.29 5.20 -25.42
N VAL A 54 -8.17 4.48 -24.74
CA VAL A 54 -9.50 4.98 -24.34
C VAL A 54 -9.42 5.47 -22.90
N GLN A 55 -9.71 6.75 -22.66
CA GLN A 55 -9.83 7.27 -21.30
C GLN A 55 -11.17 6.83 -20.71
N VAL A 56 -11.13 6.25 -19.51
CA VAL A 56 -12.33 5.83 -18.80
C VAL A 56 -12.35 6.44 -17.41
N ASP A 57 -13.48 7.04 -17.05
CA ASP A 57 -13.79 7.46 -15.68
C ASP A 57 -14.11 6.23 -14.84
N LEU A 58 -13.66 6.26 -13.59
CA LEU A 58 -13.86 5.18 -12.62
C LEU A 58 -14.80 5.61 -11.51
N GLU A 59 -15.82 4.78 -11.29
CA GLU A 59 -16.66 4.80 -10.09
C GLU A 59 -15.98 4.03 -8.96
N VAL A 60 -16.25 4.40 -7.70
CA VAL A 60 -15.73 3.66 -6.53
C VAL A 60 -16.20 2.21 -6.59
N GLY A 61 -15.27 1.26 -6.40
CA GLY A 61 -15.55 -0.17 -6.47
C GLY A 61 -15.21 -0.75 -7.85
N ASN A 62 -15.99 -1.76 -8.28
CA ASN A 62 -15.70 -2.52 -9.51
C ASN A 62 -16.17 -1.77 -10.76
N ASN A 63 -15.25 -1.52 -11.69
CA ASN A 63 -15.54 -1.01 -13.04
C ASN A 63 -15.18 -2.09 -14.05
N VAL A 64 -16.18 -2.69 -14.71
CA VAL A 64 -15.97 -3.84 -15.61
C VAL A 64 -16.06 -3.40 -17.06
N TYR A 65 -14.96 -3.53 -17.78
CA TYR A 65 -14.87 -3.22 -19.21
C TYR A 65 -14.80 -4.51 -20.03
N ALA A 66 -15.79 -4.70 -20.89
CA ALA A 66 -15.80 -5.79 -21.87
C ALA A 66 -15.03 -5.35 -23.12
N ILE A 67 -14.05 -6.16 -23.51
CA ILE A 67 -13.21 -5.97 -24.69
C ILE A 67 -13.48 -7.14 -25.63
N GLU A 68 -13.89 -6.84 -26.86
CA GLU A 68 -14.16 -7.84 -27.87
C GLU A 68 -13.04 -7.84 -28.90
N VAL A 69 -12.43 -9.00 -29.14
CA VAL A 69 -11.34 -9.18 -30.09
C VAL A 69 -11.84 -10.06 -31.22
N TYR A 70 -11.81 -9.53 -32.43
CA TYR A 70 -12.24 -10.19 -33.65
C TYR A 70 -11.00 -10.64 -34.44
N ALA A 71 -10.82 -11.94 -34.61
CA ALA A 71 -9.76 -12.52 -35.41
C ALA A 71 -10.09 -12.47 -36.92
N GLU A 72 -9.07 -12.69 -37.77
CA GLU A 72 -9.23 -12.68 -39.24
C GLU A 72 -10.19 -13.78 -39.73
N ASP A 73 -10.29 -14.90 -39.00
CA ASP A 73 -11.16 -16.02 -39.32
C ASP A 73 -12.63 -15.82 -38.88
N GLY A 74 -12.95 -14.66 -38.29
CA GLY A 74 -14.27 -14.32 -37.77
C GLY A 74 -14.53 -14.79 -36.33
N THR A 75 -13.59 -15.51 -35.71
CA THR A 75 -13.68 -15.88 -34.29
C THR A 75 -13.68 -14.62 -33.43
N THR A 76 -14.56 -14.58 -32.43
CA THR A 76 -14.65 -13.46 -31.49
C THR A 76 -14.37 -13.95 -30.08
N GLU A 77 -13.40 -13.34 -29.43
CA GLU A 77 -13.09 -13.56 -28.02
C GLU A 77 -13.50 -12.35 -27.19
N LYS A 78 -14.01 -12.58 -25.98
CA LYS A 78 -14.45 -11.51 -25.07
C LYS A 78 -13.63 -11.53 -23.79
N TYR A 79 -12.85 -10.48 -23.60
CA TYR A 79 -12.09 -10.25 -22.38
C TYR A 79 -12.85 -9.31 -21.45
N ARG A 80 -12.65 -9.46 -20.15
CA ARG A 80 -13.15 -8.56 -19.11
C ARG A 80 -11.98 -8.01 -18.32
N VAL A 81 -11.94 -6.70 -18.19
CA VAL A 81 -11.01 -6.01 -17.30
C VAL A 81 -11.83 -5.38 -16.18
N ASN A 82 -11.65 -5.87 -14.96
CA ASN A 82 -12.22 -5.28 -13.76
C ASN A 82 -11.20 -4.33 -13.13
N ILE A 83 -11.49 -3.04 -13.16
CA ILE A 83 -10.66 -2.02 -12.51
C ILE A 83 -11.36 -1.64 -11.22
N VAL A 84 -10.75 -2.06 -10.11
CA VAL A 84 -11.26 -1.74 -8.78
C VAL A 84 -10.71 -0.38 -8.38
N LYS A 85 -11.56 0.64 -8.40
CA LYS A 85 -11.21 1.93 -7.80
C LYS A 85 -11.34 1.80 -6.29
N GLU A 86 -10.20 1.68 -5.64
CA GLU A 86 -10.12 1.72 -4.19
C GLU A 86 -10.24 3.17 -3.75
N VAL A 87 -11.14 3.43 -2.81
CA VAL A 87 -11.08 4.69 -2.09
C VAL A 87 -9.84 4.61 -1.23
N LEU A 88 -8.95 5.61 -1.33
CA LEU A 88 -8.13 5.93 -0.16
C LEU A 88 -9.12 6.36 0.91
N SER A 89 -9.59 5.44 1.75
CA SER A 89 -10.32 5.83 2.93
C SER A 89 -9.34 6.68 3.72
N LYS A 90 -9.64 7.98 3.84
CA LYS A 90 -8.92 8.85 4.77
C LYS A 90 -8.94 8.09 6.10
N PRO A 91 -7.79 7.85 6.75
CA PRO A 91 -7.77 7.20 8.04
C PRO A 91 -8.74 7.95 8.96
N SER A 92 -9.78 7.25 9.40
CA SER A 92 -10.87 7.87 10.16
C SER A 92 -10.75 7.47 11.62
N CYS A 93 -10.72 8.48 12.51
CA CYS A 93 -10.62 8.28 13.95
C CYS A 93 -11.97 7.80 14.55
N LEU A 94 -12.33 6.53 14.30
CA LEU A 94 -13.59 5.91 14.76
C LEU A 94 -13.44 5.08 16.03
N PHE A 95 -12.33 5.28 16.76
CA PHE A 95 -12.00 4.46 17.91
C PHE A 95 -12.92 4.74 19.09
N THR A 96 -13.57 3.70 19.57
CA THR A 96 -14.56 3.78 20.65
C THR A 96 -13.92 3.95 22.03
N ASP A 97 -12.74 3.36 22.22
CA ASP A 97 -11.96 3.31 23.46
C ASP A 97 -11.21 4.61 23.80
N ILE A 98 -11.15 5.57 22.87
CA ILE A 98 -10.58 6.90 23.12
C ILE A 98 -11.64 7.98 23.34
N SER A 99 -12.93 7.64 23.34
CA SER A 99 -14.03 8.62 23.31
C SER A 99 -13.93 9.70 24.40
N ASN A 100 -13.45 9.31 25.59
CA ASN A 100 -13.21 10.17 26.76
C ASN A 100 -11.72 10.23 27.16
N HIS A 101 -10.81 9.81 26.27
CA HIS A 101 -9.37 9.82 26.56
C HIS A 101 -8.79 11.21 26.32
N TRP A 102 -7.90 11.67 27.20
CA TRP A 102 -7.32 13.02 27.12
C TRP A 102 -6.57 13.26 25.81
N ALA A 103 -5.90 12.23 25.27
CA ALA A 103 -5.12 12.28 24.03
C ALA A 103 -5.96 12.09 22.76
N LYS A 104 -7.30 12.12 22.85
CA LYS A 104 -8.17 11.80 21.71
C LYS A 104 -7.88 12.68 20.50
N ALA A 105 -7.71 13.99 20.70
CA ALA A 105 -7.49 14.93 19.61
C ALA A 105 -6.17 14.63 18.89
N GLU A 106 -5.10 14.41 19.64
CA GLU A 106 -3.77 14.11 19.14
C GLU A 106 -3.72 12.74 18.45
N ILE A 107 -4.42 11.74 19.00
CA ILE A 107 -4.56 10.43 18.36
C ILE A 107 -5.28 10.57 17.01
N CYS A 108 -6.39 11.31 16.97
CA CYS A 108 -7.12 11.51 15.73
C CYS A 108 -6.30 12.25 14.68
N GLU A 109 -5.57 13.30 15.07
CA GLU A 109 -4.66 14.01 14.16
C GLU A 109 -3.56 13.07 13.62
N ALA A 110 -2.91 12.30 14.50
CA ALA A 110 -1.89 11.36 14.09
C ALA A 110 -2.43 10.24 13.17
N VAL A 111 -3.69 9.84 13.33
CA VAL A 111 -4.37 8.93 12.39
C VAL A 111 -4.56 9.61 11.04
N GLU A 112 -5.10 10.83 11.02
CA GLU A 112 -5.35 11.56 9.77
C GLU A 112 -4.07 11.82 8.97
N LEU A 113 -2.95 12.03 9.67
CA LEU A 113 -1.61 12.17 9.10
C LEU A 113 -0.98 10.82 8.71
N GLY A 114 -1.63 9.69 9.00
CA GLY A 114 -1.13 8.35 8.70
C GLY A 114 0.03 7.89 9.58
N ILE A 115 0.32 8.60 10.67
CA ILE A 115 1.45 8.31 11.58
C ILE A 115 1.14 7.06 12.42
N VAL A 116 -0.07 6.98 12.96
CA VAL A 116 -0.54 5.86 13.79
C VAL A 116 -1.73 5.15 13.14
N LYS A 117 -1.93 3.89 13.54
CA LYS A 117 -3.10 3.08 13.16
C LYS A 117 -3.66 2.44 14.42
N GLY A 118 -4.97 2.16 14.44
CA GLY A 118 -5.59 1.40 15.52
C GLY A 118 -5.17 -0.07 15.51
N VAL A 119 -5.39 -0.75 16.63
CA VAL A 119 -5.27 -2.22 16.71
C VAL A 119 -6.42 -2.93 16.00
N SER A 120 -7.52 -2.22 15.74
CA SER A 120 -8.61 -2.62 14.84
C SER A 120 -9.31 -1.38 14.27
N GLU A 121 -10.31 -1.57 13.42
CA GLU A 121 -11.16 -0.48 12.89
C GLU A 121 -11.84 0.37 13.98
N LEU A 122 -12.10 -0.21 15.16
CA LEU A 122 -12.87 0.44 16.24
C LEU A 122 -12.11 0.63 17.56
N LEU A 123 -10.85 0.19 17.63
CA LEU A 123 -10.04 0.25 18.85
C LEU A 123 -8.62 0.77 18.56
N PHE A 124 -8.14 1.67 19.41
CA PHE A 124 -6.77 2.20 19.36
C PHE A 124 -5.84 1.58 20.40
N ASP A 125 -6.37 1.25 21.58
CA ASP A 125 -5.65 0.87 22.79
C ASP A 125 -4.69 1.97 23.29
N PRO A 126 -5.21 3.13 23.74
CA PRO A 126 -4.42 4.34 24.04
C PRO A 126 -3.48 4.20 25.24
N ASN A 127 -3.68 3.19 26.09
CA ASN A 127 -2.88 2.97 27.30
C ASN A 127 -1.86 1.84 27.14
N ARG A 128 -1.79 1.21 25.96
CA ARG A 128 -0.78 0.19 25.66
C ARG A 128 0.61 0.80 25.64
N ASP A 129 1.56 0.10 26.25
CA ASP A 129 2.97 0.47 26.14
C ASP A 129 3.42 0.42 24.68
N VAL A 130 4.08 1.50 24.23
CA VAL A 130 4.66 1.60 22.90
C VAL A 130 5.97 0.80 22.85
N THR A 131 6.03 -0.20 21.99
CA THR A 131 7.24 -0.99 21.77
C THR A 131 8.26 -0.25 20.90
N ARG A 132 9.52 -0.69 20.90
CA ARG A 132 10.54 -0.21 19.95
C ARG A 132 10.11 -0.34 18.49
N THR A 133 9.37 -1.40 18.16
CA THR A 133 8.79 -1.58 16.82
C THR A 133 7.76 -0.51 16.51
N ASP A 134 6.78 -0.32 17.41
CA ASP A 134 5.72 0.68 17.24
C ASP A 134 6.33 2.08 17.05
N PHE A 135 7.28 2.47 17.90
CA PHE A 135 7.93 3.77 17.84
C PHE A 135 8.71 4.00 16.54
N THR A 136 9.45 2.98 16.07
CA THR A 136 10.22 3.08 14.82
C THR A 136 9.29 3.33 13.64
N VAL A 137 8.17 2.60 13.58
CA VAL A 137 7.17 2.77 12.53
C VAL A 137 6.55 4.17 12.58
N MET A 138 6.17 4.64 13.77
CA MET A 138 5.65 5.99 13.96
C MET A 138 6.65 7.06 13.49
N LEU A 139 7.93 6.89 13.82
CA LEU A 139 8.99 7.84 13.45
C LEU A 139 9.18 7.92 11.93
N VAL A 140 9.26 6.77 11.25
CA VAL A 140 9.40 6.72 9.78
C VAL A 140 8.22 7.40 9.08
N ARG A 141 7.00 7.13 9.55
CA ARG A 141 5.77 7.73 9.01
C ARG A 141 5.69 9.23 9.29
N ALA A 142 6.01 9.66 10.51
CA ALA A 142 6.03 11.07 10.87
C ALA A 142 7.06 11.88 10.06
N LEU A 143 8.16 11.26 9.65
CA LEU A 143 9.17 11.85 8.78
C LEU A 143 8.78 11.84 7.29
N GLY A 144 7.66 11.21 6.92
CA GLY A 144 7.20 11.11 5.54
C GLY A 144 8.16 10.34 4.63
N LEU A 145 8.94 9.41 5.20
CA LEU A 145 9.91 8.65 4.41
C LEU A 145 9.17 7.62 3.56
N ASN A 146 9.46 7.63 2.25
CA ASN A 146 8.87 6.67 1.32
C ASN A 146 9.33 5.25 1.65
N SER A 147 8.43 4.45 2.24
CA SER A 147 8.60 3.01 2.34
C SER A 147 8.44 2.40 0.96
N GLN A 148 9.56 1.99 0.36
CA GLN A 148 9.50 1.15 -0.83
C GLN A 148 9.28 -0.29 -0.41
N GLU A 149 8.53 -1.05 -1.21
CA GLU A 149 8.38 -2.50 -1.09
C GLU A 149 9.78 -3.15 -1.20
N ALA A 150 10.47 -3.29 -0.08
CA ALA A 150 11.76 -3.92 -0.03
C ALA A 150 11.54 -5.43 0.00
N SER A 151 11.77 -6.10 -1.12
CA SER A 151 11.90 -7.56 -1.18
C SER A 151 13.22 -7.99 -0.49
N GLY A 152 13.22 -7.92 0.85
CA GLY A 152 14.27 -8.40 1.76
C GLY A 152 15.27 -7.34 2.28
N LEU A 153 15.81 -7.43 3.50
CA LEU A 153 15.14 -7.60 4.80
C LEU A 153 16.08 -7.08 5.91
N VAL A 154 15.49 -6.41 6.90
CA VAL A 154 16.02 -6.04 8.23
C VAL A 154 16.94 -7.13 8.80
N ARG A 155 18.18 -6.84 9.23
CA ARG A 155 19.13 -7.90 9.69
C ARG A 155 19.63 -7.71 11.11
N PHE A 156 18.74 -8.03 12.04
CA PHE A 156 19.06 -8.29 13.45
C PHE A 156 18.93 -9.79 13.74
N SER A 157 19.61 -10.29 14.76
CA SER A 157 19.54 -11.71 15.13
C SER A 157 18.16 -12.14 15.67
N ASP A 158 17.31 -11.17 16.00
CA ASP A 158 15.94 -11.33 16.47
C ASP A 158 14.89 -10.77 15.49
N ASP A 159 15.25 -10.63 14.20
CA ASP A 159 14.36 -10.11 13.17
C ASP A 159 13.07 -10.93 12.97
N ALA A 160 13.09 -12.22 13.30
CA ALA A 160 11.93 -13.10 13.29
C ALA A 160 10.82 -12.64 14.27
N HIS A 161 11.17 -11.83 15.29
CA HIS A 161 10.20 -11.25 16.22
C HIS A 161 9.66 -9.89 15.76
N ILE A 162 10.14 -9.36 14.63
CA ILE A 162 9.59 -8.13 14.03
C ILE A 162 8.38 -8.54 13.18
N PRO A 163 7.18 -8.01 13.48
CA PRO A 163 5.98 -8.40 12.77
C PRO A 163 6.02 -7.93 11.30
N GLN A 164 5.39 -8.71 10.42
CA GLN A 164 5.45 -8.47 8.97
C GLN A 164 4.98 -7.06 8.58
N TRP A 165 3.95 -6.53 9.26
CA TRP A 165 3.40 -5.20 9.00
C TRP A 165 4.38 -4.05 9.25
N ALA A 166 5.45 -4.28 10.01
CA ALA A 166 6.46 -3.27 10.35
C ALA A 166 7.73 -3.39 9.50
N LYS A 167 7.87 -4.45 8.69
CA LYS A 167 9.13 -4.77 8.00
C LYS A 167 9.53 -3.69 6.99
N GLU A 168 8.57 -3.07 6.33
CA GLU A 168 8.82 -2.01 5.35
C GLU A 168 9.38 -0.76 6.02
N GLU A 169 8.68 -0.22 7.04
CA GLU A 169 9.19 0.94 7.77
C GLU A 169 10.49 0.64 8.51
N MET A 170 10.67 -0.59 9.02
CA MET A 170 11.91 -1.01 9.66
C MET A 170 13.10 -0.99 8.68
N ASN A 171 12.90 -1.47 7.45
CA ASN A 171 13.91 -1.39 6.40
C ASN A 171 14.24 0.08 6.08
N THR A 172 13.21 0.92 5.92
CA THR A 172 13.40 2.36 5.68
C THR A 172 14.19 3.01 6.81
N ALA A 173 13.90 2.69 8.07
CA ALA A 173 14.62 3.22 9.22
C ALA A 173 16.11 2.81 9.23
N ILE A 174 16.43 1.56 8.86
CA ILE A 174 17.81 1.08 8.76
C ILE A 174 18.54 1.78 7.63
N LEU A 175 17.94 1.84 6.44
CA LEU A 175 18.55 2.46 5.26
C LEU A 175 18.76 3.96 5.46
N ALA A 176 17.86 4.61 6.21
CA ALA A 176 17.98 6.02 6.59
C ALA A 176 18.96 6.27 7.75
N GLY A 177 19.52 5.22 8.38
CA GLY A 177 20.42 5.35 9.54
C GLY A 177 19.72 5.86 10.81
N ILE A 178 18.39 5.73 10.90
CA ILE A 178 17.59 6.18 12.05
C ILE A 178 17.70 5.19 13.21
N ILE A 179 17.87 3.91 12.89
CA ILE A 179 18.01 2.85 13.87
C ILE A 179 19.25 2.02 13.61
N GLU A 180 19.87 1.60 14.71
CA GLU A 180 20.94 0.63 14.74
C GLU A 180 20.62 -0.44 15.79
N GLY A 181 21.19 -1.63 15.61
CA GLY A 181 21.06 -2.73 16.56
C GLY A 181 21.96 -2.51 17.76
N TYR A 182 21.69 -3.26 18.83
CA TYR A 182 22.62 -3.35 19.96
C TYR A 182 23.93 -4.03 19.53
N PRO A 183 25.03 -3.85 20.28
CA PRO A 183 26.29 -4.55 20.03
C PRO A 183 26.16 -6.08 20.00
N SER A 184 25.11 -6.64 20.61
CA SER A 184 24.75 -8.06 20.55
C SER A 184 24.14 -8.51 19.21
N GLY A 185 23.92 -7.59 18.27
CA GLY A 185 23.26 -7.83 16.99
C GLY A 185 21.73 -7.89 17.05
N GLN A 186 21.12 -7.59 18.20
CA GLN A 186 19.67 -7.61 18.41
C GLN A 186 19.03 -6.23 18.25
N PHE A 187 17.73 -6.19 17.97
CA PHE A 187 16.92 -4.96 17.98
C PHE A 187 16.00 -4.84 19.19
N LEU A 188 15.58 -5.97 19.78
CA LEU A 188 14.63 -6.08 20.88
C LEU A 188 13.24 -5.49 20.53
N PRO A 189 12.52 -6.05 19.54
CA PRO A 189 11.32 -5.43 18.98
C PRO A 189 10.18 -5.17 19.97
N ALA A 190 10.05 -6.02 21.00
CA ALA A 190 9.03 -5.92 22.03
C ALA A 190 9.45 -5.09 23.26
N ALA A 191 10.71 -4.65 23.33
CA ALA A 191 11.13 -3.84 24.47
C ALA A 191 10.42 -2.49 24.44
N VAL A 192 9.90 -2.06 25.59
CA VAL A 192 9.30 -0.74 25.77
C VAL A 192 10.41 0.30 25.81
N ILE A 193 10.20 1.45 25.17
CA ILE A 193 11.15 2.56 25.23
C ILE A 193 11.07 3.18 26.62
N LEU A 194 11.96 2.74 27.51
CA LEU A 194 12.17 3.36 28.81
C LEU A 194 13.26 4.42 28.68
N LEU A 195 12.93 5.66 29.05
CA LEU A 195 13.91 6.72 29.21
C LEU A 195 14.81 6.34 30.40
N ARG A 196 15.98 5.76 30.11
CA ARG A 196 16.98 5.47 31.15
C ARG A 196 17.98 6.61 31.21
N LEU A 197 17.93 7.38 32.30
CA LEU A 197 18.96 8.36 32.65
C LEU A 197 20.19 7.61 33.18
N TRP A 198 21.32 7.70 32.48
CA TRP A 198 22.61 7.27 33.00
C TRP A 198 23.26 8.42 33.77
N LYS A 199 23.81 8.13 34.95
CA LYS A 199 24.76 9.04 35.60
C LYS A 199 26.12 8.81 34.95
N LEU A 200 26.66 9.82 34.28
CA LEU A 200 28.06 9.82 33.87
C LEU A 200 28.91 9.86 35.14
N GLN A 201 29.67 8.80 35.42
CA GLN A 201 30.82 8.93 36.31
C GLN A 201 31.89 9.69 35.53
N GLN A 202 32.29 10.86 36.03
CA GLN A 202 33.56 11.47 35.66
C GLN A 202 34.61 10.87 36.59
N ASP A 203 35.72 10.43 36.01
CA ASP A 203 36.95 10.07 36.74
C ASP A 203 37.59 11.32 37.38
#